data_AF-A0A955KTT1-F1
#
_entry.id   AF-A0A955KTT1-F1
#
_cell.length_a   1.000
_cell.length_b   1.000
_cell.length_c   1.000
_cell.angle_alpha   90.00
_cell.angle_beta   90.00
_cell.angle_gamma   90.00
#
_symmetry.space_group_name_H-M   'P 1'
#
loop_
_entity.id
_entity.type
_entity.pdbx_description
1 polymer ?
#
loop_
_entity_poly.entity_id
_entity_poly.type
_entity_poly.pdbx_seq_one_letter_code
_entity_poly.pdbx_strand_id
1 'polypeptide(L)'
;MYPSEELIKQIELKYLKLIVGLLRSGKINKNIAKQTANFFLTLLPFNSYEELRGKIKLFTDQYPDFIELDFYSIKCIEEEKTQQLLQRMQSKMHEDDLEGAINLVTES
;
A
#
# COMPACT_ATOMS: atom_id res chain seq x y z
N MET A 1 8.74 5.97 7.84
CA MET A 1 7.77 5.28 8.71
C MET A 1 7.45 3.93 8.09
N TYR A 2 7.24 2.90 8.92
CA TYR A 2 7.03 1.53 8.46
C TYR A 2 5.55 1.30 8.11
N PRO A 3 5.24 0.62 7.00
CA PRO A 3 3.89 0.13 6.71
C PRO A 3 3.39 -0.77 7.84
N SER A 4 2.12 -0.63 8.25
CA SER A 4 1.54 -1.60 9.18
C SER A 4 1.37 -2.98 8.53
N GLU A 5 1.28 -4.02 9.36
CA GLU A 5 0.95 -5.38 8.88
C GLU A 5 -0.41 -5.41 8.16
N GLU A 6 -1.37 -4.61 8.63
CA GLU A 6 -2.70 -4.52 8.02
C GLU A 6 -2.63 -3.89 6.62
N LEU A 7 -1.82 -2.84 6.43
CA LEU A 7 -1.58 -2.26 5.11
C LEU A 7 -0.97 -3.28 4.15
N ILE A 8 0.05 -4.02 4.60
CA ILE A 8 0.70 -5.06 3.79
C ILE A 8 -0.34 -6.11 3.36
N LYS A 9 -1.15 -6.59 4.30
CA LYS A 9 -2.20 -7.57 4.05
C LYS A 9 -3.26 -7.06 3.05
N GLN A 10 -3.63 -5.78 3.12
CA GLN A 10 -4.55 -5.19 2.15
C GLN A 10 -3.98 -5.20 0.73
N ILE A 11 -2.70 -4.91 0.57
CA ILE A 11 -2.01 -4.94 -0.72
C ILE A 11 -1.94 -6.39 -1.25
N GLU A 12 -1.57 -7.35 -0.41
CA GLU A 12 -1.55 -8.78 -0.77
C GLU A 12 -2.94 -9.27 -1.22
N LEU A 13 -3.98 -8.90 -0.48
CA LEU A 13 -5.36 -9.25 -0.84
C LEU A 13 -5.79 -8.62 -2.16
N LYS A 14 -5.42 -7.36 -2.42
CA LYS A 14 -5.71 -6.71 -3.72
C LYS A 14 -4.97 -7.42 -4.85
N TYR A 15 -3.69 -7.74 -4.67
CA TYR A 15 -2.90 -8.51 -5.63
C TYR A 15 -3.57 -9.86 -5.96
N LEU A 16 -3.96 -10.63 -4.93
CA LEU A 16 -4.63 -11.92 -5.10
C LEU A 16 -5.97 -11.80 -5.83
N LYS A 17 -6.74 -10.74 -5.58
CA LYS A 17 -7.97 -10.46 -6.32
C LYS A 17 -7.69 -10.16 -7.80
N LEU A 18 -6.65 -9.38 -8.08
CA LEU A 18 -6.25 -9.02 -9.44
C LEU A 18 -5.79 -10.25 -10.23
N ILE A 19 -4.88 -11.06 -9.70
CA ILE A 19 -4.38 -12.25 -10.41
C ILE A 19 -5.50 -13.24 -10.72
N VAL A 20 -6.45 -13.45 -9.78
CA VAL A 20 -7.62 -14.30 -10.01
C VAL A 20 -8.54 -13.71 -11.09
N GLY A 21 -8.77 -12.40 -11.08
CA GLY A 21 -9.56 -11.72 -12.12
C GLY A 21 -8.94 -11.82 -13.51
N LEU A 22 -7.62 -11.62 -13.62
CA LEU A 22 -6.87 -11.73 -14.86
C LEU A 22 -6.86 -13.17 -15.39
N LEU A 23 -6.74 -14.18 -14.51
CA LEU A 23 -6.83 -15.59 -14.88
C LEU A 23 -8.23 -15.96 -15.38
N ARG A 24 -9.29 -15.54 -14.67
CA ARG A 24 -10.69 -15.86 -15.03
C ARG A 24 -11.11 -15.22 -16.35
N SER A 25 -10.61 -14.02 -16.64
CA SER A 25 -10.88 -13.33 -17.91
C SER A 25 -10.03 -13.84 -19.07
N GLY A 26 -9.05 -14.71 -18.83
CA GLY A 26 -8.13 -15.20 -19.86
C GLY A 26 -7.08 -14.19 -20.30
N LYS A 27 -7.00 -13.01 -19.66
CA LYS A 27 -5.98 -11.99 -19.95
C LYS A 27 -4.56 -12.49 -19.68
N ILE A 28 -4.40 -13.32 -18.65
CA ILE A 28 -3.15 -14.03 -18.36
C ILE A 28 -3.41 -15.53 -18.29
N ASN A 29 -2.38 -16.32 -18.61
CA ASN A 29 -2.41 -17.77 -18.44
C ASN A 29 -1.76 -18.20 -17.11
N LYS A 30 -1.84 -19.50 -16.80
CA LYS A 30 -1.27 -20.08 -15.58
C LYS A 30 0.24 -19.87 -15.43
N ASN A 31 1.00 -19.79 -16.53
CA ASN A 31 2.44 -19.59 -16.45
C ASN A 31 2.77 -18.14 -16.07
N ILE A 32 2.11 -17.16 -16.69
CA ILE A 32 2.25 -15.75 -16.31
C ILE A 32 1.82 -15.52 -14.87
N ALA A 33 0.69 -16.11 -14.44
CA ALA A 33 0.24 -16.04 -13.06
C ALA A 33 1.28 -16.57 -12.05
N LYS A 34 1.95 -17.69 -12.35
CA LYS A 34 3.04 -18.23 -11.51
C LYS A 34 4.24 -17.28 -11.47
N GLN A 35 4.62 -16.71 -12.60
CA GLN A 35 5.74 -15.78 -12.69
C GLN A 35 5.49 -14.52 -11.86
N THR A 36 4.32 -13.91 -12.03
CA THR A 36 3.97 -12.70 -11.27
C THR A 36 3.83 -12.99 -9.78
N ALA A 37 3.32 -14.16 -9.39
CA ALA A 37 3.23 -14.55 -7.98
C ALA A 37 4.60 -14.72 -7.34
N ASN A 38 5.50 -15.43 -8.02
CA ASN A 38 6.87 -15.59 -7.53
C ASN A 38 7.58 -14.24 -7.40
N PHE A 39 7.45 -13.37 -8.40
CA PHE A 39 8.04 -12.05 -8.37
C PHE A 39 7.45 -11.18 -7.25
N PHE A 40 6.12 -11.17 -7.10
CA PHE A 40 5.45 -10.39 -6.06
C PHE A 40 5.93 -10.79 -4.65
N LEU A 41 6.14 -12.09 -4.40
CA LEU A 41 6.67 -12.58 -3.12
C LEU A 41 8.10 -12.07 -2.84
N THR A 42 8.91 -11.80 -3.86
CA THR A 42 10.26 -11.22 -3.68
C THR A 42 10.25 -9.75 -3.28
N LEU A 43 9.11 -9.07 -3.40
CA LEU A 43 8.97 -7.68 -2.98
C LEU A 43 8.92 -7.55 -1.45
N LEU A 44 8.52 -8.61 -0.75
CA LEU A 44 8.38 -8.65 0.71
C LEU A 44 9.73 -8.95 1.39
N PRO A 45 9.98 -8.41 2.60
CA PRO A 45 9.17 -7.44 3.33
C PRO A 45 9.34 -6.00 2.78
N PHE A 46 8.45 -5.10 3.21
CA PHE A 46 8.56 -3.66 2.97
C PHE A 46 9.05 -2.94 4.23
N ASN A 47 10.18 -2.24 4.15
CA ASN A 47 10.79 -1.56 5.31
C ASN A 47 10.47 -0.06 5.36
N SER A 48 9.78 0.50 4.36
CA SER A 48 9.23 1.86 4.40
C SER A 48 8.10 2.04 3.41
N TYR A 49 7.31 3.11 3.56
CA TYR A 49 6.31 3.51 2.57
C TYR A 49 6.94 3.80 1.20
N GLU A 50 8.13 4.42 1.18
CA GLU A 50 8.87 4.72 -0.04
C GLU A 50 9.32 3.43 -0.75
N GLU A 51 9.83 2.46 0.00
CA GLU A 51 10.24 1.16 -0.53
C GLU A 51 9.04 0.39 -1.07
N LEU A 52 7.93 0.36 -0.32
CA LEU A 52 6.67 -0.25 -0.76
C LEU A 52 6.21 0.36 -2.09
N ARG A 53 6.11 1.69 -2.17
CA ARG A 53 5.69 2.38 -3.39
C ARG A 53 6.65 2.12 -4.56
N GLY A 54 7.96 2.16 -4.31
CA GLY A 54 8.98 1.89 -5.32
C GLY A 54 8.90 0.47 -5.88
N LYS A 55 8.78 -0.52 -4.99
CA LYS A 55 8.68 -1.94 -5.36
C LYS A 55 7.38 -2.28 -6.10
N ILE A 56 6.23 -1.76 -5.64
CA ILE A 56 4.94 -1.95 -6.32
C ILE A 56 4.95 -1.27 -7.68
N LYS A 57 5.47 -0.05 -7.79
CA LYS A 57 5.61 0.63 -9.08
C LYS A 57 6.47 -0.17 -10.06
N LEU A 58 7.64 -0.64 -9.61
CA LEU A 58 8.53 -1.47 -10.42
C LEU A 58 7.85 -2.76 -10.88
N PHE A 59 7.05 -3.38 -10.01
CA PHE A 59 6.23 -4.53 -10.36
C PHE A 59 5.21 -4.21 -11.45
N THR A 60 4.46 -3.11 -11.32
CA THR A 60 3.45 -2.73 -12.31
C THR A 60 4.03 -2.21 -13.62
N ASP A 61 5.24 -1.65 -13.60
CA ASP A 61 5.97 -1.28 -14.80
C ASP A 61 6.35 -2.54 -15.62
N GLN A 62 6.73 -3.63 -14.92
CA GLN A 62 7.03 -4.92 -15.55
C GLN A 62 5.77 -5.71 -15.94
N TYR A 63 4.68 -5.55 -15.19
CA TYR A 63 3.41 -6.25 -15.41
C TYR A 63 2.23 -5.25 -15.47
N PRO A 64 2.04 -4.55 -16.60
CA PRO A 64 1.06 -3.45 -16.71
C PRO A 64 -0.40 -3.84 -16.45
N ASP A 65 -0.76 -5.11 -16.65
CA ASP A 65 -2.10 -5.64 -16.29
C ASP A 65 -2.43 -5.50 -14.79
N PHE A 66 -1.43 -5.25 -13.94
CA PHE A 66 -1.55 -5.05 -12.51
C PHE A 66 -1.53 -3.59 -12.07
N ILE A 67 -1.62 -2.60 -12.99
CA ILE A 67 -1.53 -1.17 -12.65
C ILE A 67 -2.50 -0.71 -11.55
N GLU A 68 -3.67 -1.34 -11.43
CA GLU A 68 -4.61 -1.08 -10.34
C GLU A 68 -4.01 -1.31 -8.94
N LEU A 69 -2.98 -2.15 -8.83
CA LEU A 69 -2.28 -2.41 -7.58
C LEU A 69 -1.47 -1.20 -7.13
N ASP A 70 -0.85 -0.47 -8.06
CA ASP A 70 -0.10 0.76 -7.75
C ASP A 70 -1.05 1.83 -7.21
N PHE A 71 -2.13 2.12 -7.93
CA PHE A 71 -3.15 3.07 -7.47
C PHE A 71 -3.75 2.68 -6.12
N TYR A 72 -4.02 1.39 -5.91
CA TYR A 72 -4.53 0.89 -4.64
C TYR A 72 -3.53 1.06 -3.51
N SER A 73 -2.25 0.78 -3.76
CA SER A 73 -1.19 0.92 -2.75
C SER A 73 -1.03 2.38 -2.31
N ILE A 74 -1.05 3.32 -3.25
CA ILE A 74 -0.99 4.76 -2.96
C ILE A 74 -2.17 5.16 -2.08
N LYS A 75 -3.38 4.74 -2.45
CA LYS A 75 -4.59 5.03 -1.67
C LYS A 75 -4.46 4.53 -0.23
N CYS A 76 -4.08 3.26 -0.03
CA CYS A 76 -3.99 2.68 1.31
C CYS A 76 -2.89 3.33 2.17
N ILE A 77 -1.75 3.71 1.57
CA ILE A 77 -0.69 4.45 2.27
C ILE A 77 -1.21 5.80 2.78
N GLU A 78 -1.91 6.56 1.93
CA GLU A 78 -2.43 7.87 2.31
C GLU A 78 -3.56 7.76 3.36
N GLU A 79 -4.41 6.73 3.26
CA GLU A 79 -5.42 6.43 4.29
C GLU A 79 -4.75 6.12 5.65
N GLU A 80 -3.71 5.27 5.67
CA GLU A 80 -2.99 4.92 6.88
C GLU A 80 -2.29 6.13 7.51
N LYS A 81 -1.57 6.93 6.70
CA LYS A 81 -0.94 8.18 7.18
C LYS A 81 -1.96 9.15 7.75
N THR A 82 -3.11 9.30 7.09
CA THR A 82 -4.20 10.16 7.56
C THR A 82 -4.74 9.68 8.90
N GLN A 83 -4.95 8.37 9.06
CA GLN A 83 -5.41 7.80 10.33
C GLN A 83 -4.39 8.00 11.46
N GLN A 84 -3.10 7.81 11.17
CA GLN A 84 -2.02 8.06 12.14
C GLN A 84 -1.94 9.53 12.54
N LEU A 85 -2.10 10.45 11.60
CA LEU A 85 -2.15 11.88 11.88
C LEU A 85 -3.36 12.23 12.77
N LEU A 86 -4.55 11.73 12.44
CA LEU A 86 -5.75 11.94 13.25
C LEU A 86 -5.60 11.40 14.67
N GLN A 87 -5.00 10.22 14.84
CA GLN A 87 -4.71 9.67 16.17
C GLN A 87 -3.75 10.57 16.96
N ARG A 88 -2.69 11.08 16.33
CA ARG A 88 -1.74 12.01 16.98
C ARG A 88 -2.40 13.33 17.36
N MET A 89 -3.25 13.89 16.49
CA MET A 89 -4.03 15.09 16.80
C MET A 89 -4.98 14.85 17.99
N GLN A 90 -5.70 13.73 17.99
CA GLN A 90 -6.60 13.38 19.09
C GLN A 90 -5.85 13.27 20.42
N SER A 91 -4.69 12.60 20.43
CA SER A 91 -3.84 12.53 21.63
C SER A 91 -3.43 13.93 22.12
N LYS A 92 -3.03 14.83 21.21
CA LYS A 92 -2.68 16.22 21.55
C LYS A 92 -3.86 17.03 22.10
N MET A 93 -5.05 16.85 21.56
CA MET A 93 -6.26 17.45 22.12
C MET A 93 -6.59 16.92 23.52
N HIS A 94 -6.34 15.63 23.80
CA HIS A 94 -6.54 15.06 25.13
C HIS A 94 -5.51 15.57 26.17
N GLU A 95 -4.37 16.05 25.70
CA GLU A 95 -3.33 16.71 26.51
C GLU A 95 -3.58 18.22 26.72
N ASP A 96 -4.74 18.77 26.28
CA ASP A 96 -5.04 20.21 26.19
C ASP A 96 -4.02 21.03 25.34
N ASP A 97 -3.19 20.35 24.54
CA ASP A 97 -2.17 20.94 23.66
C ASP A 97 -2.75 21.21 22.25
N LEU A 98 -3.64 22.20 22.18
CA LEU A 98 -4.33 22.56 20.93
C LEU A 98 -3.37 23.17 19.88
N GLU A 99 -2.37 23.93 20.29
CA GLU A 99 -1.35 24.46 19.37
C GLU A 99 -0.50 23.33 18.78
N GLY A 100 -0.08 22.35 19.59
CA GLY A 100 0.61 21.17 19.11
C GLY A 100 -0.23 20.32 18.14
N ALA A 101 -1.55 20.23 18.37
CA ALA A 101 -2.47 19.54 17.44
C ALA A 101 -2.57 20.26 16.09
N ILE A 102 -2.59 21.59 16.07
CA ILE A 102 -2.67 22.39 14.84
C ILE A 102 -1.36 22.30 14.05
N ASN A 103 -0.22 22.39 14.73
CA ASN A 103 1.10 22.34 14.09
C ASN A 103 1.35 21.00 13.37
N LEU A 104 0.79 19.89 13.87
CA LEU A 104 0.88 18.58 13.22
C LEU A 104 0.28 18.56 11.80
N VAL A 105 -0.75 19.36 11.53
CA VAL A 105 -1.42 19.41 10.22
C VAL A 105 -0.67 20.31 9.23
N THR A 106 -0.02 21.36 9.73
CA THR A 106 0.69 22.34 8.88
C THR A 106 2.10 21.93 8.49
N GLU A 107 2.70 20.95 9.19
CA GLU A 107 4.05 20.44 8.93
C GLU A 107 4.10 19.09 8.21
N SER A 108 2.93 18.47 7.96
CA SER A 108 2.80 17.15 7.31
C SER A 108 2.72 17.21 5.79
#